data_AF-A0A7Y3AKG8-F1
#
_entry.id   AF-A0A7Y3AKG8-F1
#
_cell.length_a   1.000
_cell.length_b   1.000
_cell.length_c   1.000
_cell.angle_alpha   90.00
_cell.angle_beta   90.00
_cell.angle_gamma   90.00
#
_symmetry.space_group_name_H-M   'P 1'
#
loop_
_entity.id
_entity.type
_entity.pdbx_description
1 polymer ?
#
loop_
_entity_poly.entity_id
_entity_poly.type
_entity_poly.pdbx_seq_one_letter_code
_entity_poly.pdbx_strand_id
1 'polypeptide(L)'
;MSFTRWNKKLASLVLLLLFFFTSDRLFAANIPALKSRVNDYAGMLSASTISQLDFILGELEKTDSTQIVILTIPSLAGDSLEGFSLKVAEKWGIGKQGKDNGALLV
;
A
#
# COMPACT_ATOMS: atom_id res chain seq x y z
N MET A 1 -18.39 -46.23 -34.65
CA MET A 1 -18.76 -44.81 -34.43
C MET A 1 -18.28 -44.36 -33.03
N SER A 2 -16.97 -44.21 -32.79
CA SER A 2 -16.43 -43.83 -31.46
C SER A 2 -15.27 -42.83 -31.50
N PHE A 3 -14.65 -42.60 -32.67
CA PHE A 3 -13.48 -41.71 -32.81
C PHE A 3 -13.76 -40.23 -32.49
N THR A 4 -14.96 -39.73 -32.78
CA THR A 4 -15.32 -38.31 -32.56
C THR A 4 -15.54 -37.93 -31.09
N ARG A 5 -15.80 -38.89 -30.19
CA ARG A 5 -15.99 -38.61 -28.76
C ARG A 5 -14.66 -38.35 -28.04
N TRP A 6 -13.56 -38.92 -28.52
CA TRP A 6 -12.24 -38.77 -27.89
C TRP A 6 -11.64 -37.39 -28.16
N ASN A 7 -11.76 -36.89 -29.40
CA ASN A 7 -11.29 -35.55 -29.79
C ASN A 7 -12.05 -34.42 -29.06
N LYS A 8 -13.35 -34.61 -28.80
CA LYS A 8 -14.14 -33.64 -28.02
C LYS A 8 -13.74 -33.60 -26.55
N LYS A 9 -13.37 -34.74 -25.96
CA LYS A 9 -12.83 -34.80 -24.58
C LYS A 9 -11.45 -34.16 -24.47
N LEU A 10 -10.58 -34.37 -25.46
CA LEU A 10 -9.27 -33.73 -25.53
C LEU A 10 -9.40 -32.21 -25.70
N ALA A 11 -10.27 -31.75 -26.62
CA ALA A 11 -10.54 -30.33 -26.80
C ALA A 11 -11.13 -29.68 -25.53
N SER A 12 -12.04 -30.37 -24.84
CA SER A 12 -12.62 -29.89 -23.58
C SER A 12 -11.58 -29.84 -22.44
N LEU A 13 -10.62 -30.77 -22.41
CA LEU A 13 -9.54 -30.78 -21.43
C LEU A 13 -8.55 -29.63 -21.67
N VAL A 14 -8.22 -29.36 -22.93
CA VAL A 14 -7.38 -28.21 -23.32
C VAL A 14 -8.06 -26.88 -22.99
N LEU A 15 -9.37 -26.77 -23.23
CA LEU A 15 -10.14 -25.56 -22.89
C LEU A 15 -10.21 -25.34 -21.37
N LEU A 16 -10.37 -26.41 -20.59
CA LEU A 16 -10.36 -26.35 -19.13
C LEU A 16 -8.97 -25.94 -18.60
N LEU A 17 -7.90 -26.50 -19.16
CA LEU A 17 -6.52 -26.14 -18.82
C LEU A 17 -6.23 -24.66 -19.14
N LEU A 18 -6.70 -24.15 -20.29
CA LEU A 18 -6.54 -22.73 -20.64
C LEU A 18 -7.31 -21.80 -19.69
N PHE A 19 -8.45 -22.23 -19.15
CA PHE A 19 -9.22 -21.44 -18.17
C PHE A 19 -8.50 -21.32 -16.81
N PHE A 20 -7.66 -22.29 -16.44
CA PHE A 20 -6.87 -22.23 -15.21
C PHE A 20 -5.64 -21.31 -15.28
N PHE A 21 -5.27 -20.79 -16.47
CA PHE A 21 -4.10 -19.92 -16.64
C PHE A 21 -4.40 -18.42 -16.50
N THR A 22 -5.64 -18.02 -16.19
CA THR A 22 -5.96 -16.62 -15.89
C THR A 22 -5.63 -16.33 -14.43
N SER A 23 -4.36 -16.26 -14.10
CA SER A 23 -3.91 -15.75 -12.81
C SER A 23 -4.11 -14.24 -12.78
N ASP A 24 -5.13 -13.76 -12.08
CA ASP A 24 -5.23 -12.35 -11.72
C ASP A 24 -4.02 -11.99 -10.85
N ARG A 25 -3.11 -11.19 -11.41
CA ARG A 25 -1.98 -10.65 -10.64
C ARG A 25 -2.53 -9.56 -9.73
N LEU A 26 -2.78 -9.90 -8.47
CA LEU A 26 -3.00 -8.91 -7.41
C LEU A 26 -1.70 -8.11 -7.24
N PHE A 27 -1.69 -6.88 -7.75
CA PHE A 27 -0.59 -5.94 -7.54
C PHE A 27 -0.73 -5.33 -6.14
N ALA A 28 0.06 -5.76 -5.18
CA ALA A 28 0.15 -5.07 -3.89
C ALA A 28 0.94 -3.77 -4.05
N ALA A 29 0.50 -2.69 -3.42
CA ALA A 29 1.27 -1.45 -3.40
C ALA A 29 2.55 -1.61 -2.58
N ASN A 30 3.68 -1.22 -3.14
CA ASN A 30 4.95 -1.20 -2.43
C ASN A 30 4.96 -0.06 -1.42
N ILE A 31 5.27 -0.37 -0.16
CA ILE A 31 5.41 0.65 0.88
C ILE A 31 6.72 1.41 0.67
N PRO A 32 6.65 2.73 0.41
CA PRO A 32 7.84 3.51 0.14
C PRO A 32 8.70 3.71 1.39
N ALA A 33 9.91 4.24 1.22
CA ALA A 33 10.81 4.50 2.34
C ALA A 33 10.28 5.66 3.20
N LEU A 34 10.44 5.56 4.51
CA LEU A 34 10.24 6.71 5.39
C LEU A 34 11.44 7.66 5.26
N LYS A 35 11.20 8.93 4.94
CA LYS A 35 12.25 9.96 4.77
C LYS A 35 12.17 11.03 5.86
N SER A 36 10.97 11.54 6.14
CA SER A 36 10.71 12.54 7.17
C SER A 36 9.29 12.36 7.74
N ARG A 37 8.74 13.36 8.43
CA ARG A 37 7.34 13.33 8.88
C ARG A 37 6.38 13.59 7.73
N VAL A 38 6.85 14.15 6.60
CA VAL A 38 6.05 14.36 5.38
C VAL A 38 6.68 13.63 4.20
N ASN A 39 5.98 12.62 3.69
CA ASN A 39 6.45 11.73 2.63
C ASN A 39 5.55 11.90 1.39
N ASP A 40 5.79 12.96 0.63
CA ASP A 40 5.00 13.29 -0.56
C ASP A 40 5.49 12.54 -1.82
N TYR A 41 5.07 11.29 -2.01
CA TYR A 41 5.42 10.51 -3.22
C TYR A 41 4.48 10.77 -4.40
N ALA A 42 3.34 11.43 -4.17
CA ALA A 42 2.43 11.84 -5.24
C ALA A 42 2.77 13.22 -5.84
N GLY A 43 3.63 14.01 -5.19
CA GLY A 43 3.97 15.37 -5.63
C GLY A 43 2.82 16.36 -5.46
N MET A 44 2.01 16.18 -4.41
CA MET A 44 0.82 16.98 -4.11
C MET A 44 1.15 18.26 -3.33
N LEU A 45 2.30 18.33 -2.67
CA LEU A 45 2.65 19.40 -1.73
C LEU A 45 3.81 20.24 -2.26
N SER A 46 3.74 21.55 -2.02
CA SER A 46 4.85 22.44 -2.31
C SER A 46 6.00 22.23 -1.31
N ALA A 47 7.24 22.56 -1.71
CA ALA A 47 8.40 22.45 -0.82
C ALA A 47 8.27 23.30 0.46
N SER A 48 7.62 24.46 0.38
CA SER A 48 7.35 25.30 1.56
C SER A 48 6.32 24.65 2.48
N THR A 49 5.26 24.05 1.92
CA THR A 49 4.27 23.28 2.69
C THR A 49 4.90 22.10 3.40
N ILE A 50 5.72 21.30 2.70
CA ILE A 50 6.45 20.17 3.28
C ILE A 50 7.30 20.65 4.46
N SER A 51 8.09 21.71 4.27
CA SER A 51 8.96 22.26 5.32
C SER A 51 8.18 22.77 6.54
N GLN A 52 7.05 23.45 6.32
CA GLN A 52 6.19 23.93 7.40
C GLN A 52 5.56 22.79 8.19
N LEU A 53 5.03 21.78 7.49
CA LEU A 53 4.43 20.60 8.11
C LEU A 53 5.48 19.79 8.88
N ASP A 54 6.65 19.52 8.29
CA ASP A 54 7.74 18.81 8.98
C ASP A 54 8.15 19.53 10.28
N PHE A 55 8.17 20.87 10.28
CA PHE A 55 8.42 21.66 11.48
C PHE A 55 7.31 21.49 12.52
N ILE A 56 6.04 21.71 12.15
CA ILE A 56 4.89 21.61 13.05
C ILE A 56 4.79 20.22 13.67
N LEU A 57 4.90 19.17 12.86
CA LEU A 57 4.84 17.78 13.34
C LEU A 57 6.04 17.43 14.22
N GLY A 58 7.21 18.02 13.94
CA GLY A 58 8.39 17.90 14.79
C GLY A 58 8.21 18.55 16.16
N GLU A 59 7.57 19.73 16.22
CA GLU A 59 7.27 20.40 17.48
C GLU A 59 6.23 19.62 18.29
N LEU A 60 5.21 19.06 17.65
CA LEU A 60 4.21 18.21 18.31
C LEU A 60 4.87 16.98 18.95
N GLU A 61 5.78 16.32 18.23
CA GLU A 61 6.50 15.15 18.75
C GLU A 61 7.41 15.49 19.93
N LYS A 62 7.99 16.69 19.96
CA LYS A 62 8.81 17.16 21.09
C LYS A 62 7.97 17.55 22.30
N THR A 63 6.87 18.25 22.09
CA THR A 63 6.09 18.89 23.17
C THR A 63 5.05 17.96 23.79
N ASP A 64 4.37 17.16 22.98
CA ASP A 64 3.27 16.29 23.40
C ASP A 64 3.62 14.79 23.28
N SER A 65 4.84 14.47 22.84
CA SER A 65 5.25 13.12 22.45
C SER A 65 4.44 12.50 21.31
N THR A 66 3.47 13.20 20.71
CA THR A 66 2.63 12.70 19.63
C THR A 66 3.38 12.70 18.30
N GLN A 67 3.50 11.52 17.67
CA GLN A 67 4.17 11.35 16.39
C GLN A 67 3.14 11.19 15.28
N ILE A 68 3.08 12.19 14.40
CA ILE A 68 2.23 12.15 13.20
C ILE A 68 3.14 12.09 11.97
N VAL A 69 2.82 11.19 11.05
CA VAL A 69 3.47 11.08 9.74
C VAL A 69 2.44 11.25 8.65
N ILE A 70 2.79 11.99 7.60
CA ILE A 70 1.99 12.21 6.40
C ILE A 70 2.63 11.43 5.26
N LEU A 71 1.80 10.71 4.50
CA LEU A 71 2.15 10.01 3.28
C LEU A 71 1.20 10.46 2.17
N THR A 72 1.73 10.74 0.99
CA THR A 72 0.93 10.78 -0.24
C THR A 72 1.52 9.79 -1.22
N ILE A 73 0.69 9.04 -1.93
CA ILE A 73 1.12 8.10 -2.97
C ILE A 73 0.21 8.23 -4.18
N PRO A 74 0.72 7.99 -5.40
CA PRO A 74 -0.07 8.15 -6.62
C PRO A 74 -1.20 7.12 -6.73
N SER A 75 -1.09 5.97 -6.06
CA SER A 75 -2.09 4.89 -6.12
C SER A 75 -1.85 3.86 -5.02
N LEU A 76 -2.94 3.21 -4.58
CA LEU A 76 -2.92 2.02 -3.71
C LEU A 76 -2.70 0.71 -4.50
N ALA A 77 -2.56 0.78 -5.83
CA ALA A 77 -2.36 -0.37 -6.72
C ALA A 77 -3.41 -1.50 -6.62
N GLY A 78 -4.54 -1.26 -5.96
CA GLY A 78 -5.60 -2.26 -5.71
C GLY A 78 -5.69 -2.74 -4.26
N ASP A 79 -4.77 -2.33 -3.38
CA ASP A 79 -4.90 -2.55 -1.93
C ASP A 79 -6.04 -1.68 -1.35
N SER A 80 -6.67 -2.14 -0.27
CA SER A 80 -7.56 -1.30 0.53
C SER A 80 -6.77 -0.22 1.27
N LEU A 81 -7.40 0.94 1.49
CA LEU A 81 -6.75 2.06 2.19
C LEU A 81 -6.36 1.66 3.61
N GLU A 82 -7.25 0.97 4.33
CA GLU A 82 -7.04 0.52 5.71
C GLU A 82 -5.93 -0.53 5.80
N GLY A 83 -5.93 -1.49 4.86
CA GLY A 83 -4.92 -2.54 4.84
C GLY A 83 -3.55 -1.99 4.48
N PHE A 84 -3.49 -1.06 3.53
CA PHE A 84 -2.24 -0.40 3.15
C PHE A 84 -1.71 0.49 4.28
N SER A 85 -2.56 1.35 4.86
CA SER A 85 -2.17 2.28 5.92
C SER A 85 -1.66 1.55 7.17
N LEU A 86 -2.28 0.43 7.54
CA LEU A 86 -1.81 -0.41 8.63
C LEU A 86 -0.41 -0.97 8.35
N LYS A 87 -0.18 -1.56 7.17
CA LYS A 87 1.15 -2.08 6.80
C LYS A 87 2.22 -0.98 6.80
N VAL A 88 1.87 0.25 6.35
CA VAL A 88 2.76 1.41 6.39
C VAL A 88 3.10 1.75 7.84
N ALA A 89 2.09 1.92 8.70
CA ALA A 89 2.28 2.29 10.10
C ALA A 89 3.14 1.26 10.85
N GLU A 90 2.90 -0.03 10.62
CA GLU A 90 3.70 -1.13 11.18
C GLU A 90 5.14 -1.11 10.65
N LYS A 91 5.33 -1.03 9.32
CA LYS A 91 6.66 -1.05 8.71
C LYS A 91 7.51 0.15 9.11
N TRP A 92 6.88 1.31 9.30
CA TRP A 92 7.56 2.54 9.70
C TRP A 92 7.70 2.69 11.21
N GLY A 93 7.03 1.84 12.00
CA GLY A 93 7.07 1.91 13.45
C GLY A 93 6.59 3.26 13.98
N ILE A 94 5.45 3.74 13.47
CA ILE A 94 4.90 5.04 13.88
C ILE A 94 4.37 4.95 15.30
N GLY A 95 4.81 5.85 16.17
CA GLY A 95 4.54 5.89 17.60
C GLY A 95 5.73 5.42 18.44
N LYS A 96 5.61 5.54 19.76
CA LYS A 96 6.63 5.05 20.71
C LYS A 96 6.14 3.78 21.38
N GLN A 97 7.04 2.83 21.64
CA GLN A 97 6.69 1.58 22.31
C GLN A 97 5.98 1.85 23.65
N GLY A 98 4.82 1.22 23.84
CA GLY A 98 4.00 1.38 25.03
C GLY A 98 3.29 2.73 25.14
N LYS A 99 3.23 3.50 24.04
CA LYS A 99 2.48 4.76 23.96
C LYS A 99 1.56 4.74 22.74
N ASP A 100 0.28 5.05 22.97
CA ASP A 100 -0.73 5.17 21.90
C ASP A 100 -0.69 6.59 21.28
N ASN A 101 0.49 6.99 20.81
CA ASN A 101 0.79 8.37 20.41
C ASN A 101 1.24 8.48 18.94
N GLY A 102 0.99 7.46 18.12
CA GLY A 102 1.30 7.43 16.70
C GLY A 102 0.07 7.68 15.83
N ALA A 103 0.21 8.47 14.77
CA ALA A 103 -0.82 8.63 13.75
C ALA A 103 -0.21 8.71 12.33
N LEU A 104 -0.89 8.10 11.36
CA LEU A 104 -0.58 8.18 9.95
C LEU A 104 -1.74 8.88 9.22
N LEU A 105 -1.41 9.93 8.46
CA LEU A 105 -2.30 10.52 7.47
C LEU A 105 -1.84 10.06 6.09
N VAL A 106 -2.70 9.38 5.33
CA VAL A 106 -2.42 8.84 4.00
C VAL A 106 -3.53 9.15 3.01
#